data_AF-A0A385SZZ6-F1
#
_entry.id   AF-A0A385SZZ6-F1
#
_cell.length_a   1.000
_cell.length_b   1.000
_cell.length_c   1.000
_cell.angle_alpha   90.00
_cell.angle_beta   90.00
_cell.angle_gamma   90.00
#
_symmetry.space_group_name_H-M   'P 1'
#
loop_
_entity.id
_entity.type
_entity.pdbx_description
1 polymer ?
#
loop_
_entity_poly.entity_id
_entity_poly.type
_entity_poly.pdbx_seq_one_letter_code
_entity_poly.pdbx_strand_id
1 'polypeptide(L)'
;MTDEMIMEAVKNGDLQQASTLFERYNKRIFNFLARLAMDRALAEDLTQNVFLRIIKYRGSYKEGARFQSWIYQVARNVFSDHYQAHKNKYSDFVDVEKLKDNMPETEDEPWEEKEKLLHRSMAMLPDEQRELLVLTRFQHMKYEEVAQIMNTTVANIKVKVHRAVAKLREYYFELEKN
;
A
#
# COMPACT_ATOMS: atom_id res chain seq x y z
N MET A 1 21.24 5.85 -12.89
CA MET A 1 20.12 6.75 -13.22
C MET A 1 19.12 6.72 -12.07
N THR A 2 18.72 7.89 -11.56
CA THR A 2 17.72 7.98 -10.48
C THR A 2 16.33 7.66 -11.02
N ASP A 3 15.38 7.35 -10.14
CA ASP A 3 14.00 7.06 -10.56
C ASP A 3 13.34 8.30 -11.19
N GLU A 4 13.67 9.49 -10.69
CA GLU A 4 13.19 10.78 -11.22
C GLU A 4 13.65 10.98 -12.67
N MET A 5 14.92 10.69 -12.99
CA MET A 5 15.46 10.81 -14.35
C MET A 5 14.77 9.83 -15.31
N ILE A 6 14.54 8.59 -14.85
CA ILE A 6 13.86 7.56 -15.64
C ILE A 6 12.41 7.99 -15.91
N MET A 7 11.69 8.46 -14.89
CA MET A 7 10.31 8.91 -15.05
C MET A 7 10.21 10.13 -15.98
N GLU A 8 11.20 11.03 -15.97
CA GLU A 8 11.19 12.18 -16.87
C GLU A 8 11.47 11.79 -18.32
N ALA A 9 12.30 10.78 -18.57
CA ALA A 9 12.43 10.17 -19.90
C ALA A 9 11.10 9.54 -20.36
N VAL A 10 10.42 8.78 -19.47
CA VAL A 10 9.11 8.19 -19.76
C VAL A 10 8.08 9.27 -20.10
N LYS A 11 8.01 10.34 -19.31
CA LYS A 11 7.12 11.48 -19.55
C LYS A 11 7.37 12.11 -20.92
N ASN A 12 8.62 12.22 -21.34
CA ASN A 12 9.04 12.79 -22.62
C ASN A 12 8.91 11.81 -23.82
N GLY A 13 8.38 10.61 -23.61
CA GLY A 13 8.01 9.67 -24.67
C GLY A 13 8.89 8.44 -24.79
N ASP A 14 9.98 8.32 -24.02
CA ASP A 14 10.79 7.11 -23.95
C ASP A 14 10.12 6.08 -23.02
N LEU A 15 9.04 5.47 -23.51
CA LEU A 15 8.24 4.52 -22.74
C LEU A 15 8.99 3.23 -22.39
N GLN A 16 10.08 2.90 -23.10
CA GLN A 16 10.89 1.72 -22.80
C GLN A 16 11.51 1.82 -21.41
N GLN A 17 11.84 3.04 -20.95
CA GLN A 17 12.38 3.28 -19.62
C GLN A 17 11.42 2.91 -18.48
N ALA A 18 10.11 2.78 -18.76
CA ALA A 18 9.13 2.37 -17.77
C ALA A 18 9.38 0.94 -17.24
N SER A 19 10.04 0.06 -18.01
CA SER A 19 10.41 -1.28 -17.55
C SER A 19 11.33 -1.23 -16.33
N THR A 20 12.28 -0.29 -16.30
CA THR A 20 13.20 -0.13 -15.17
C THR A 20 12.45 0.27 -13.90
N LEU A 21 11.44 1.16 -14.02
CA LEU A 21 10.57 1.53 -12.89
C LEU A 21 9.71 0.33 -12.46
N PHE A 22 9.20 -0.45 -13.41
CA PHE A 22 8.45 -1.67 -13.13
C PHE A 22 9.29 -2.66 -12.32
N GLU A 23 10.50 -3.00 -12.78
CA GLU A 23 11.40 -3.93 -12.08
C GLU A 23 11.71 -3.48 -10.65
N ARG A 24 11.92 -2.18 -10.43
CA ARG A 24 12.24 -1.62 -9.11
C ARG A 24 11.04 -1.57 -8.16
N TYR A 25 9.84 -1.34 -8.69
CA TYR A 25 8.67 -1.02 -7.86
C TYR A 25 7.58 -2.09 -7.84
N ASN A 26 7.53 -3.03 -8.78
CA ASN A 26 6.43 -4.02 -8.87
C ASN A 26 6.19 -4.74 -7.55
N LYS A 27 7.23 -5.34 -6.96
CA LYS A 27 7.13 -6.07 -5.69
C LYS A 27 6.78 -5.16 -4.53
N ARG A 28 7.27 -3.92 -4.54
CA ARG A 28 7.00 -2.94 -3.47
C ARG A 28 5.54 -2.49 -3.48
N ILE A 29 5.02 -2.15 -4.67
CA ILE A 29 3.63 -1.73 -4.87
C ILE A 29 2.67 -2.89 -4.63
N PHE A 30 3.00 -4.10 -5.11
CA PHE A 30 2.26 -5.30 -4.78
C PHE A 30 2.21 -5.53 -3.27
N ASN A 31 3.35 -5.52 -2.57
CA ASN A 31 3.42 -5.71 -1.13
C ASN A 31 2.66 -4.64 -0.33
N PHE A 32 2.61 -3.41 -0.85
CA PHE A 32 1.83 -2.31 -0.30
C PHE A 32 0.33 -2.58 -0.45
N LEU A 33 -0.12 -2.89 -1.66
CA LEU A 33 -1.53 -3.14 -1.97
C LEU A 33 -2.04 -4.43 -1.32
N ALA A 34 -1.24 -5.49 -1.25
CA ALA A 34 -1.60 -6.75 -0.59
C ALA A 34 -1.90 -6.54 0.89
N ARG A 35 -1.09 -5.75 1.59
CA ARG A 35 -1.32 -5.41 3.00
C ARG A 35 -2.48 -4.44 3.22
N LEU A 36 -2.83 -3.66 2.21
CA LEU A 36 -3.92 -2.70 2.31
C LEU A 36 -5.27 -3.37 2.02
N ALA A 37 -5.33 -4.11 0.91
CA ALA A 37 -6.49 -4.84 0.42
C ALA A 37 -6.80 -6.11 1.21
N MET A 38 -5.79 -6.72 1.84
CA MET A 38 -5.92 -8.02 2.52
C MET A 38 -6.45 -9.13 1.58
N ASP A 39 -6.16 -8.98 0.29
CA ASP A 39 -6.53 -9.87 -0.80
C ASP A 39 -5.40 -9.81 -1.83
N ARG A 40 -4.76 -10.96 -2.05
CA ARG A 40 -3.61 -11.08 -2.94
C ARG A 40 -4.00 -10.90 -4.41
N ALA A 41 -5.05 -11.58 -4.86
CA ALA A 41 -5.48 -11.53 -6.25
C ALA A 41 -5.88 -10.10 -6.62
N LEU A 42 -6.63 -9.44 -5.74
CA LEU A 42 -6.95 -8.03 -5.88
C LEU A 42 -5.69 -7.17 -5.92
N ALA A 43 -4.70 -7.43 -5.06
CA ALA A 43 -3.46 -6.67 -5.05
C ALA A 43 -2.65 -6.82 -6.35
N GLU A 44 -2.63 -8.00 -6.96
CA GLU A 44 -2.00 -8.23 -8.27
C GLU A 44 -2.67 -7.37 -9.36
N ASP A 45 -4.01 -7.40 -9.42
CA ASP A 45 -4.79 -6.59 -10.36
C ASP A 45 -4.59 -5.08 -10.15
N LEU A 46 -4.64 -4.62 -8.89
CA LEU A 46 -4.41 -3.22 -8.56
C LEU A 46 -2.98 -2.79 -8.90
N THR A 47 -1.99 -3.66 -8.69
CA THR A 47 -0.59 -3.37 -9.05
C THR A 47 -0.44 -3.16 -10.55
N GLN A 48 -1.02 -4.03 -11.38
CA GLN A 48 -1.03 -3.85 -12.83
C GLN A 48 -1.67 -2.51 -13.22
N ASN A 49 -2.82 -2.18 -12.62
CA ASN A 49 -3.49 -0.90 -12.83
C ASN A 49 -2.63 0.31 -12.46
N VAL A 50 -1.80 0.23 -11.41
CA VAL A 50 -0.86 1.30 -11.05
C VAL A 50 0.11 1.58 -12.20
N PHE A 51 0.78 0.55 -12.73
CA PHE A 51 1.75 0.74 -13.81
C PHE A 51 1.10 1.19 -15.13
N LEU A 52 -0.10 0.69 -15.44
CA LEU A 52 -0.90 1.23 -16.54
C LEU A 52 -1.19 2.72 -16.37
N ARG A 53 -1.54 3.16 -15.15
CA ARG A 53 -1.77 4.58 -14.85
C ARG A 53 -0.51 5.42 -14.90
N ILE A 54 0.65 4.90 -14.49
CA ILE A 54 1.94 5.59 -14.63
C ILE A 54 2.18 5.92 -16.10
N ILE A 55 2.02 4.95 -17.00
CA ILE A 55 2.23 5.17 -18.44
C ILE A 55 1.16 6.10 -19.01
N LYS A 56 -0.12 5.85 -18.71
CA LYS A 56 -1.25 6.63 -19.24
C LYS A 56 -1.20 8.09 -18.80
N TYR A 57 -0.86 8.36 -17.54
CA TYR A 57 -0.88 9.69 -16.93
C TYR A 57 0.53 10.23 -16.63
N ARG A 58 1.56 9.72 -17.31
CA ARG A 58 2.96 10.16 -17.17
C ARG A 58 3.14 11.68 -17.24
N GLY A 59 2.34 12.37 -18.05
CA GLY A 59 2.36 13.83 -18.16
C GLY A 59 1.99 14.59 -16.87
N SER A 60 1.33 13.93 -15.92
CA SER A 60 0.98 14.51 -14.61
C SER A 60 2.13 14.47 -13.59
N TYR A 61 3.23 13.79 -13.91
CA TYR A 61 4.42 13.79 -13.06
C TYR A 61 5.06 15.18 -13.07
N LYS A 62 5.13 15.77 -11.87
CA LYS A 62 5.70 17.11 -11.67
C LYS A 62 7.21 16.99 -11.57
N GLU A 63 7.91 17.81 -12.33
CA GLU A 63 9.36 17.90 -12.27
C GLU A 63 9.83 18.23 -10.84
N GLY A 64 10.90 17.58 -10.39
CA GLY A 64 11.41 17.72 -9.02
C GLY A 64 10.61 16.98 -7.93
N ALA A 65 9.46 16.38 -8.25
CA ALA A 65 8.76 15.52 -7.31
C ALA A 65 9.51 14.20 -7.12
N ARG A 66 9.55 13.66 -5.89
CA ARG A 66 10.12 12.34 -5.65
C ARG A 66 9.26 11.26 -6.27
N PHE A 67 9.84 10.43 -7.14
CA PHE A 67 9.10 9.41 -7.86
C PHE A 67 8.43 8.41 -6.91
N GLN A 68 9.15 8.01 -5.85
CA GLN A 68 8.63 7.12 -4.82
C GLN A 68 7.34 7.66 -4.20
N SER A 69 7.29 8.93 -3.80
CA SER A 69 6.05 9.51 -3.23
C SER A 69 4.92 9.54 -4.26
N TRP A 70 5.24 9.84 -5.52
CA TRP A 70 4.24 9.91 -6.59
C TRP A 70 3.65 8.54 -6.95
N ILE A 71 4.45 7.49 -7.11
CA ILE A 71 3.93 6.15 -7.43
C ILE A 71 3.05 5.59 -6.31
N TYR A 72 3.39 5.84 -5.05
CA TYR A 72 2.55 5.42 -3.93
C TYR A 72 1.26 6.25 -3.82
N GLN A 73 1.28 7.53 -4.21
CA GLN A 73 0.05 8.29 -4.40
C GLN A 73 -0.84 7.66 -5.48
N VAL A 74 -0.26 7.26 -6.61
CA VAL A 74 -1.00 6.57 -7.69
C VAL A 74 -1.58 5.25 -7.17
N ALA A 75 -0.81 4.46 -6.43
CA ALA A 75 -1.27 3.20 -5.82
C ALA A 75 -2.42 3.40 -4.84
N ARG A 76 -2.31 4.40 -3.96
CA ARG A 76 -3.37 4.79 -3.04
C ARG A 76 -4.65 5.19 -3.78
N ASN A 77 -4.51 5.98 -4.85
CA ASN A 77 -5.66 6.41 -5.65
C ASN A 77 -6.33 5.22 -6.36
N VAL A 78 -5.53 4.28 -6.91
CA VAL A 78 -6.05 3.05 -7.52
C VAL A 78 -6.84 2.20 -6.51
N PHE A 79 -6.29 2.02 -5.31
CA PHE A 79 -6.97 1.32 -4.23
C PHE A 79 -8.27 2.02 -3.82
N SER A 80 -8.23 3.34 -3.60
CA SER A 80 -9.40 4.14 -3.24
C SER A 80 -10.49 4.06 -4.31
N ASP A 81 -10.13 4.19 -5.58
CA ASP A 81 -11.08 4.10 -6.70
C ASP A 81 -11.77 2.73 -6.74
N HIS A 82 -11.01 1.65 -6.53
CA HIS A 82 -11.57 0.31 -6.44
C HIS A 82 -12.54 0.21 -5.27
N TYR A 83 -12.15 0.65 -4.07
CA TYR A 83 -12.98 0.55 -2.88
C TYR A 83 -14.26 1.38 -2.98
N GLN A 84 -14.20 2.60 -3.51
CA GLN A 84 -15.39 3.45 -3.71
C GLN A 84 -16.37 2.84 -4.73
N ALA A 85 -15.86 2.24 -5.81
CA ALA A 85 -16.70 1.57 -6.81
C ALA A 85 -17.43 0.34 -6.24
N HIS A 86 -16.85 -0.28 -5.21
CA HIS A 86 -17.36 -1.50 -4.60
C HIS A 86 -18.05 -1.28 -3.24
N LYS A 87 -18.04 -0.04 -2.71
CA LYS A 87 -18.64 0.33 -1.41
C LYS A 87 -20.13 0.01 -1.30
N ASN A 88 -20.87 -0.01 -2.41
CA ASN A 88 -22.28 -0.41 -2.44
C ASN A 88 -22.50 -1.95 -2.41
N LYS A 89 -21.44 -2.75 -2.52
CA LYS A 89 -21.49 -4.23 -2.45
C LYS A 89 -20.91 -4.81 -1.15
N TYR A 90 -20.04 -4.08 -0.46
CA TYR A 90 -19.34 -4.52 0.76
C TYR A 90 -19.71 -3.65 1.97
N SER A 91 -21.02 -3.47 2.23
CA SER A 91 -21.45 -2.83 3.48
C SER A 91 -21.06 -3.73 4.65
N ASP A 92 -20.05 -3.28 5.39
CA ASP A 92 -19.63 -3.66 6.74
C ASP A 92 -19.34 -5.16 6.99
N PHE A 93 -18.22 -5.42 7.67
CA PHE A 93 -17.64 -6.73 7.99
C PHE A 93 -16.69 -7.32 6.95
N VAL A 94 -15.39 -7.05 7.14
CA VAL A 94 -14.34 -8.01 6.75
C VAL A 94 -14.49 -9.21 7.68
N ASP A 95 -15.03 -10.29 7.16
CA ASP A 95 -15.13 -11.56 7.88
C ASP A 95 -13.72 -12.11 8.12
N VAL A 96 -13.27 -12.04 9.38
CA VAL A 96 -11.91 -12.45 9.78
C VAL A 96 -11.69 -13.95 9.52
N GLU A 97 -12.75 -14.76 9.43
CA GLU A 97 -12.63 -16.18 9.07
C GLU A 97 -12.28 -16.36 7.59
N LYS A 98 -12.81 -15.52 6.69
CA LYS A 98 -12.45 -15.54 5.25
C LYS A 98 -11.04 -15.03 4.97
N LEU A 99 -10.40 -14.36 5.93
CA LEU A 99 -8.99 -13.99 5.83
C LEU A 99 -8.05 -15.19 5.99
N LYS A 100 -8.51 -16.32 6.56
CA LYS A 100 -7.70 -17.55 6.62
C LYS A 100 -7.33 -18.05 5.23
N ASP A 101 -8.26 -17.92 4.27
CA ASP A 101 -8.08 -18.38 2.88
C ASP A 101 -7.37 -17.34 1.98
N ASN A 102 -7.40 -16.06 2.36
CA ASN A 102 -6.76 -14.96 1.61
C ASN A 102 -5.40 -14.54 2.16
N MET A 103 -4.88 -15.26 3.17
CA MET A 103 -3.49 -15.11 3.55
C MET A 103 -2.63 -15.44 2.32
N PRO A 104 -1.61 -14.64 2.00
CA PRO A 104 -0.73 -14.95 0.89
C PRO A 104 0.04 -16.23 1.23
N GLU A 105 -0.50 -17.40 0.92
CA GLU A 105 0.28 -18.63 0.85
C GLU A 105 1.32 -18.40 -0.23
N THR A 106 2.51 -18.00 0.19
CA THR A 106 3.71 -18.23 -0.60
C THR A 106 3.87 -19.74 -0.61
N GLU A 107 3.77 -20.37 -1.79
CA GLU A 107 4.17 -21.76 -1.99
C GLU A 107 5.60 -22.04 -1.48
N ASP A 108 6.39 -20.99 -1.23
CA ASP A 108 7.77 -21.07 -0.77
C ASP A 108 8.00 -20.94 0.75
N GLU A 109 7.03 -20.49 1.57
CA GLU A 109 7.24 -20.42 3.03
C GLU A 109 5.92 -20.24 3.82
N PRO A 110 5.58 -21.15 4.77
CA PRO A 110 4.44 -20.95 5.64
C PRO A 110 4.67 -19.75 6.58
N TRP A 111 3.72 -18.82 6.63
CA TRP A 111 3.74 -17.73 7.62
C TRP A 111 3.85 -18.32 9.04
N GLU A 112 4.78 -17.79 9.84
CA GLU A 112 4.86 -18.13 11.26
C GLU A 112 3.56 -17.71 11.98
N GLU A 113 3.19 -18.38 13.07
CA GLU A 113 1.96 -18.07 13.81
C GLU A 113 1.86 -16.60 14.23
N LYS A 114 2.98 -16.00 14.63
CA LYS A 114 3.08 -14.57 14.99
C LYS A 114 2.73 -13.66 13.82
N GLU A 115 3.12 -14.09 12.63
CA GLU A 115 2.94 -13.39 11.37
C GLU A 115 1.47 -13.46 10.93
N LYS A 116 0.82 -14.62 11.09
CA LYS A 116 -0.63 -14.77 10.94
C LYS A 116 -1.42 -13.92 11.94
N LEU A 117 -0.95 -13.89 13.20
CA LEU A 117 -1.55 -13.09 14.26
C LEU A 117 -1.43 -11.59 13.94
N LEU A 118 -0.27 -11.12 13.50
CA LEU A 118 -0.07 -9.74 13.06
C LEU A 118 -0.97 -9.38 11.87
N HIS A 119 -1.10 -10.27 10.89
CA HIS A 119 -1.97 -10.07 9.73
C HIS A 119 -3.44 -9.88 10.15
N ARG A 120 -3.95 -10.76 11.01
CA ARG A 120 -5.32 -10.64 11.56
C ARG A 120 -5.50 -9.35 12.36
N SER A 121 -4.51 -8.99 13.19
CA SER A 121 -4.54 -7.75 13.98
C SER A 121 -4.56 -6.49 13.10
N MET A 122 -3.80 -6.51 11.99
CA MET A 122 -3.81 -5.44 11.00
C MET A 122 -5.16 -5.32 10.29
N ALA A 123 -5.86 -6.43 10.04
CA ALA A 123 -7.20 -6.45 9.43
C ALA A 123 -8.27 -5.75 10.29
N MET A 124 -8.10 -5.76 11.62
CA MET A 124 -9.03 -5.12 12.54
C MET A 124 -8.84 -3.60 12.62
N LEU A 125 -7.72 -3.08 12.13
CA LEU A 125 -7.48 -1.63 12.10
C LEU A 125 -8.40 -0.94 11.09
N PRO A 126 -8.86 0.30 11.39
CA PRO A 126 -9.43 1.18 10.37
C PRO A 126 -8.46 1.38 9.20
N ASP A 127 -8.98 1.46 7.99
CA ASP A 127 -8.18 1.51 6.76
C ASP A 127 -7.08 2.57 6.78
N GLU A 128 -7.39 3.78 7.26
CA GLU A 128 -6.40 4.87 7.35
C GLU A 128 -5.26 4.53 8.32
N GLN A 129 -5.55 3.85 9.43
CA GLN A 129 -4.52 3.45 10.39
C GLN A 129 -3.67 2.31 9.84
N ARG A 130 -4.29 1.35 9.14
CA ARG A 130 -3.58 0.28 8.43
C ARG A 130 -2.64 0.88 7.38
N GLU A 131 -3.15 1.76 6.53
CA GLU A 131 -2.39 2.47 5.50
C GLU A 131 -1.13 3.15 6.07
N LEU A 132 -1.28 3.90 7.18
CA LEU A 132 -0.17 4.55 7.87
C LEU A 132 0.90 3.58 8.33
N LEU A 133 0.52 2.44 8.90
CA LEU A 133 1.48 1.42 9.34
C LEU A 133 2.15 0.75 8.15
N VAL A 134 1.43 0.46 7.06
CA VAL A 134 2.02 -0.10 5.84
C VAL A 134 3.07 0.85 5.28
N LEU A 135 2.74 2.13 5.09
CA LEU A 135 3.68 3.13 4.55
C LEU A 135 4.92 3.31 5.46
N THR A 136 4.74 3.38 6.77
CA THR A 136 5.85 3.73 7.69
C THR A 136 6.67 2.54 8.18
N ARG A 137 6.05 1.38 8.41
CA ARG A 137 6.71 0.20 9.01
C ARG A 137 7.14 -0.83 7.98
N PHE A 138 6.35 -1.01 6.93
CA PHE A 138 6.63 -2.03 5.91
C PHE A 138 7.31 -1.44 4.67
N GLN A 139 6.97 -0.21 4.28
CA GLN A 139 7.61 0.48 3.16
C GLN A 139 8.75 1.41 3.61
N HIS A 140 9.01 1.49 4.91
CA HIS A 140 10.08 2.27 5.53
C HIS A 140 10.13 3.74 5.09
N MET A 141 8.97 4.32 4.76
CA MET A 141 8.90 5.71 4.33
C MET A 141 9.09 6.67 5.49
N LYS A 142 9.76 7.79 5.21
CA LYS A 142 9.90 8.88 6.16
C LYS A 142 8.57 9.59 6.34
N TYR A 143 8.34 10.18 7.51
CA TYR A 143 7.08 10.84 7.81
C TYR A 143 6.80 12.05 6.89
N GLU A 144 7.83 12.70 6.36
CA GLU A 144 7.73 13.75 5.35
C GLU A 144 7.13 13.23 4.03
N GLU A 145 7.49 12.01 3.62
CA GLU A 145 6.97 11.38 2.39
C GLU A 145 5.53 10.94 2.58
N VAL A 146 5.22 10.34 3.73
CA VAL A 146 3.86 9.93 4.08
C VAL A 146 2.93 11.14 4.21
N ALA A 147 3.42 12.24 4.79
CA ALA A 147 2.69 13.50 4.88
C ALA A 147 2.32 14.05 3.48
N GLN A 148 3.22 13.93 2.50
CA GLN A 148 2.94 14.30 1.10
C GLN A 148 1.88 13.38 0.47
N ILE A 149 2.01 12.06 0.63
CA ILE A 149 1.06 11.06 0.08
C ILE A 149 -0.35 11.21 0.69
N MET A 150 -0.42 11.53 1.98
CA MET A 150 -1.69 11.67 2.69
C MET A 150 -2.21 13.11 2.71
N ASN A 151 -1.51 14.03 2.05
CA ASN A 151 -1.84 15.46 2.00
C ASN A 151 -2.13 16.06 3.40
N THR A 152 -1.19 15.89 4.33
CA THR A 152 -1.31 16.33 5.72
C THR A 152 0.05 16.79 6.26
N THR A 153 0.10 17.28 7.50
CA THR A 153 1.36 17.69 8.15
C THR A 153 2.09 16.49 8.78
N VAL A 154 3.43 16.59 8.87
CA VAL A 154 4.30 15.61 9.57
C VAL A 154 3.89 15.44 11.03
N ALA A 155 3.49 16.54 11.70
CA ALA A 155 3.00 16.49 13.07
C ALA A 155 1.74 15.60 13.19
N ASN A 156 0.80 15.72 12.25
CA ASN A 156 -0.38 14.87 12.21
C ASN A 156 -0.02 13.40 11.94
N ILE A 157 0.92 13.13 11.02
CA ILE A 157 1.42 11.76 10.76
C ILE A 157 1.98 11.14 12.05
N LYS A 158 2.82 11.85 12.80
CA LYS A 158 3.39 11.34 14.06
C LYS A 158 2.30 10.92 15.05
N VAL A 159 1.29 11.77 15.24
CA VAL A 159 0.17 11.50 16.15
C VAL A 159 -0.64 10.30 15.67
N LYS A 160 -0.99 10.24 14.37
CA LYS A 160 -1.79 9.14 13.82
C LYS A 160 -1.04 7.80 13.84
N VAL A 161 0.26 7.79 13.52
CA VAL A 161 1.11 6.58 13.62
C VAL A 161 1.17 6.08 15.06
N HIS A 162 1.36 6.96 16.04
CA HIS A 162 1.35 6.57 17.45
C HIS A 162 0.03 5.89 17.85
N ARG A 163 -1.11 6.49 17.45
CA ARG A 163 -2.45 5.91 17.70
C ARG A 163 -2.64 4.56 16.99
N ALA A 164 -2.20 4.44 15.74
CA ALA A 164 -2.30 3.21 14.96
C ALA A 164 -1.48 2.07 15.59
N VAL A 165 -0.26 2.36 16.06
CA VAL A 165 0.58 1.37 16.78
C VAL A 165 -0.06 0.93 18.08
N ALA A 166 -0.61 1.87 18.87
CA ALA A 166 -1.29 1.54 20.12
C ALA A 166 -2.50 0.63 19.88
N LYS A 167 -3.30 0.92 18.85
CA LYS A 167 -4.48 0.12 18.50
C LYS A 167 -4.11 -1.24 17.91
N LEU A 168 -3.06 -1.32 17.10
CA LEU A 168 -2.53 -2.60 16.62
C LEU A 168 -2.10 -3.49 17.79
N ARG A 169 -1.44 -2.90 18.79
CA ARG A 169 -0.99 -3.61 19.99
C ARG A 169 -2.18 -4.18 20.78
N GLU A 170 -3.26 -3.41 20.91
CA GLU A 170 -4.49 -3.84 21.56
C GLU A 170 -5.07 -5.08 20.86
N TYR A 171 -5.30 -5.01 19.54
CA TYR A 171 -5.83 -6.14 18.77
C TYR A 171 -4.91 -7.36 18.77
N TYR A 172 -3.59 -7.14 18.71
CA TYR A 172 -2.63 -8.23 18.77
C TYR A 172 -2.74 -9.03 20.07
N PHE A 173 -2.75 -8.35 21.23
CA PHE A 173 -2.85 -9.02 22.52
C PHE A 173 -4.24 -9.57 22.84
N GLU A 174 -5.30 -9.02 22.22
CA GLU A 174 -6.64 -9.60 22.29
C GLU A 174 -6.69 -10.94 21.55
N LEU A 175 -6.14 -11.00 20.33
CA LEU A 175 -6.10 -12.22 19.53
C LEU A 175 -5.07 -13.24 20.02
N GLU A 176 -4.01 -12.83 20.72
CA GLU A 176 -3.01 -13.75 21.31
C GLU A 176 -3.58 -14.55 22.49
N LYS A 177 -4.59 -13.99 23.19
CA LYS A 177 -5.21 -14.61 24.37
C LYS A 177 -6.35 -15.58 24.04
N ASN A 178 -6.82 -15.55 22.79
CA ASN A 178 -7.91 -16.41 22.28
C ASN A 178 -7.33 -17.61 21.53
#